data_AF-A0A8T5M411-F1
#
_entry.id   AF-A0A8T5M411-F1
#
_cell.length_a   1.000
_cell.length_b   1.000
_cell.length_c   1.000
_cell.angle_alpha   90.00
_cell.angle_beta   90.00
_cell.angle_gamma   90.00
#
_symmetry.space_group_name_H-M   'P 1'
#
loop_
_entity.id
_entity.type
_entity.pdbx_description
1 polymer ?
#
loop_
_entity_poly.entity_id
_entity_poly.type
_entity_poly.pdbx_seq_one_letter_code
_entity_poly.pdbx_strand_id
1 'polypeptide(L)'
;MAMSQSITNKSILNKSIMIRHGSGIKNWDDMDYSELIRLIRQEKDLELDLACLKSINFDILRNLEPELVICSPMTRTLETAKFIAKELGLEYQIDNSLQEIHFEDLPKSKYENGPKQMIDYLFEKSLLHKNTFDCKKVQGNVIIVTHSFLMRLIYADLFNVDVSTLKDDLRFKTYLAGFALGDGKGVFLRKK
;
A
#
# COMPACT_ATOMS: atom_id res chain seq x y z
N MET A 1 11.78 -5.71 28.04
CA MET A 1 10.57 -5.95 27.22
C MET A 1 10.70 -5.53 25.75
N ALA A 2 11.62 -4.63 25.36
CA ALA A 2 11.77 -4.21 23.95
C ALA A 2 12.37 -5.28 22.99
N MET A 3 13.18 -6.22 23.50
CA MET A 3 13.84 -7.24 22.65
C MET A 3 12.90 -8.33 22.11
N SER A 4 11.83 -8.71 22.83
CA SER A 4 10.91 -9.74 22.34
C SER A 4 10.04 -9.24 21.19
N GLN A 5 9.58 -7.99 21.26
CA GLN A 5 8.79 -7.36 20.19
C GLN A 5 9.59 -7.19 18.89
N SER A 6 10.89 -6.87 18.98
CA SER A 6 11.76 -6.72 17.82
C SER A 6 11.95 -8.03 17.03
N ILE A 7 11.94 -9.19 17.71
CA ILE A 7 12.08 -10.51 17.07
C ILE A 7 10.77 -10.90 16.39
N THR A 8 9.63 -10.69 17.05
CA THR A 8 8.30 -10.98 16.51
C THR A 8 8.02 -10.16 15.25
N ASN A 9 8.29 -8.86 15.26
CA ASN A 9 8.03 -7.98 14.11
C ASN A 9 8.92 -8.33 12.91
N LYS A 10 10.17 -8.77 13.16
CA LYS A 10 11.07 -9.26 12.10
C LYS A 10 10.57 -10.56 11.48
N SER A 11 10.00 -11.48 12.27
CA SER A 11 9.43 -12.73 11.76
C SER A 11 8.18 -12.53 10.90
N ILE A 12 7.35 -11.52 11.20
CA ILE A 12 6.15 -11.19 10.43
C ILE A 12 6.53 -10.58 9.09
N LEU A 13 7.46 -9.62 9.08
CA LEU A 13 7.94 -8.97 7.85
C LEU A 13 8.79 -9.88 6.97
N ASN A 14 9.41 -10.92 7.53
CA ASN A 14 10.10 -11.93 6.73
C ASN A 14 9.13 -12.88 6.01
N LYS A 15 7.84 -12.88 6.37
CA LYS A 15 6.82 -13.77 5.81
C LYS A 15 5.82 -13.04 4.93
N SER A 16 5.60 -11.74 5.12
CA SER A 16 4.60 -10.99 4.36
C SER A 16 5.22 -9.85 3.56
N ILE A 17 4.86 -9.73 2.29
CA ILE A 17 5.21 -8.58 1.44
C ILE A 17 3.97 -7.73 1.19
N MET A 18 4.09 -6.41 1.39
CA MET A 18 3.04 -5.47 1.02
C MET A 18 3.32 -4.84 -0.35
N ILE A 19 2.32 -4.86 -1.21
CA ILE A 19 2.32 -4.31 -2.56
C ILE A 19 1.25 -3.23 -2.63
N ARG A 20 1.64 -2.04 -3.10
CA ARG A 20 0.67 -1.02 -3.49
C ARG A 20 0.03 -1.44 -4.80
N HIS A 21 -1.29 -1.28 -4.95
CA HIS A 21 -1.93 -1.46 -6.25
C HIS A 21 -1.23 -0.64 -7.35
N GLY A 22 -1.35 -1.12 -8.59
CA GLY A 22 -0.79 -0.42 -9.75
C GLY A 22 -1.41 0.98 -9.96
N SER A 23 -0.75 1.79 -10.79
CA SER A 23 -1.26 3.12 -11.14
C SER A 23 -2.62 3.00 -11.82
N GLY A 24 -3.50 3.96 -11.54
CA GLY A 24 -4.71 4.12 -12.35
C GLY A 24 -4.36 4.66 -13.73
N ILE A 25 -5.29 4.54 -14.68
CA ILE A 25 -5.14 5.11 -16.04
C ILE A 25 -4.94 6.64 -16.01
N LYS A 26 -5.38 7.31 -14.93
CA LYS A 26 -5.28 8.76 -14.75
C LYS A 26 -4.41 9.10 -13.52
N ASN A 27 -3.47 10.03 -13.68
CA ASN A 27 -2.65 10.56 -12.59
C ASN A 27 -3.43 11.62 -11.80
N TRP A 28 -3.16 11.75 -10.51
CA TRP A 28 -3.74 12.77 -9.64
C TRP A 28 -3.41 14.17 -10.11
N ASP A 29 -2.22 14.35 -10.70
CA ASP A 29 -1.75 15.62 -11.26
C ASP A 29 -2.63 16.11 -12.43
N ASP A 30 -3.35 15.21 -13.09
CA ASP A 30 -4.22 15.50 -14.24
C ASP A 30 -5.71 15.56 -13.87
N MET A 31 -6.06 15.35 -12.59
CA MET A 31 -7.45 15.35 -12.12
C MET A 31 -7.86 16.74 -11.67
N ASP A 32 -9.05 17.19 -12.07
CA ASP A 32 -9.66 18.36 -11.47
C ASP A 32 -10.12 18.08 -10.02
N TYR A 33 -10.53 19.12 -9.31
CA TYR A 33 -10.99 19.00 -7.93
C TYR A 33 -12.15 18.00 -7.77
N SER A 34 -13.14 18.03 -8.66
CA SER A 34 -14.33 17.17 -8.56
C SER A 34 -13.95 15.70 -8.75
N GLU A 35 -13.14 15.42 -9.76
CA GLU A 35 -12.62 14.08 -10.02
C GLU A 35 -11.79 13.54 -8.86
N LEU A 36 -10.88 14.36 -8.34
CA LEU A 36 -10.01 13.98 -7.24
C LEU A 36 -10.81 13.70 -5.95
N ILE A 37 -11.80 14.53 -5.62
CA ILE A 37 -12.63 14.34 -4.43
C ILE A 37 -13.46 13.06 -4.52
N ARG A 38 -14.06 12.78 -5.68
CA ARG A 38 -14.81 11.53 -5.89
C ARG A 38 -13.93 10.31 -5.71
N LEU A 39 -12.67 10.39 -6.16
CA LEU A 39 -11.68 9.34 -5.93
C LEU A 39 -11.33 9.18 -4.45
N ILE A 40 -11.00 10.28 -3.75
CA ILE A 40 -10.61 10.26 -2.33
C ILE A 40 -11.75 9.75 -1.44
N ARG A 41 -12.99 10.14 -1.74
CA ARG A 41 -14.19 9.65 -1.05
C ARG A 41 -14.57 8.23 -1.43
N GLN A 42 -13.84 7.62 -2.36
CA GLN A 42 -14.09 6.26 -2.85
C GLN A 42 -15.45 6.11 -3.55
N GLU A 43 -16.04 7.22 -4.02
CA GLU A 43 -17.25 7.23 -4.83
C GLU A 43 -16.99 6.74 -6.26
N LYS A 44 -15.73 6.79 -6.70
CA LYS A 44 -15.26 6.25 -7.97
C LYS A 44 -13.89 5.62 -7.78
N ASP A 45 -13.76 4.34 -8.12
CA ASP A 45 -12.45 3.72 -8.23
C ASP A 45 -11.84 3.98 -9.61
N LEU A 46 -10.52 4.09 -9.67
CA LEU A 46 -9.81 4.18 -10.94
C LEU A 46 -9.69 2.80 -11.55
N GLU A 47 -9.88 2.74 -12.86
CA GLU A 47 -9.44 1.59 -13.64
C GLU A 47 -7.91 1.48 -13.57
N LEU A 48 -7.45 0.25 -13.42
CA LEU A 48 -6.04 -0.09 -13.27
C LEU A 48 -5.34 -0.06 -14.64
N ASP A 49 -4.19 0.60 -14.71
CA ASP A 49 -3.31 0.47 -15.87
C ASP A 49 -2.60 -0.89 -15.83
N LEU A 50 -3.13 -1.88 -16.55
CA LEU A 50 -2.55 -3.23 -16.59
C LEU A 50 -1.11 -3.26 -17.16
N ALA A 51 -0.68 -2.25 -17.90
CA ALA A 51 0.69 -2.18 -18.40
C ALA A 51 1.70 -2.03 -17.26
N CYS A 52 1.34 -1.32 -16.18
CA CYS A 52 2.24 -1.14 -15.04
C CYS A 52 2.51 -2.47 -14.31
N LEU A 53 1.56 -3.41 -14.32
CA LEU A 53 1.71 -4.71 -13.67
C LEU A 53 2.76 -5.60 -14.36
N LYS A 54 3.01 -5.39 -15.66
CA LYS A 54 4.04 -6.12 -16.40
C LYS A 54 5.47 -5.82 -15.93
N SER A 55 5.67 -4.75 -15.16
CA SER A 55 6.95 -4.41 -14.55
C SER A 55 7.27 -5.21 -13.27
N ILE A 56 6.30 -5.99 -12.76
CA ILE A 56 6.47 -6.79 -11.57
C ILE A 56 7.50 -7.90 -11.83
N ASN A 57 8.55 -7.95 -11.01
CA ASN A 57 9.51 -9.04 -11.03
C ASN A 57 8.96 -10.24 -10.25
N PHE A 58 8.35 -11.18 -10.98
CA PHE A 58 7.74 -12.37 -10.37
C PHE A 58 8.75 -13.36 -9.80
N ASP A 59 10.01 -13.36 -10.24
CA ASP A 59 11.02 -14.27 -9.68
C ASP A 59 11.36 -13.90 -8.24
N ILE A 60 11.37 -12.60 -7.94
CA ILE A 60 11.46 -12.10 -6.56
C ILE A 60 10.28 -12.62 -5.72
N LEU A 61 9.05 -12.51 -6.25
CA LEU A 61 7.87 -12.95 -5.51
C LEU A 61 7.86 -14.47 -5.29
N ARG A 62 8.25 -15.26 -6.28
CA ARG A 62 8.36 -16.73 -6.16
C ARG A 62 9.37 -17.14 -5.09
N ASN A 63 10.50 -16.44 -4.99
CA ASN A 63 11.53 -16.73 -3.97
C ASN A 63 11.07 -16.47 -2.53
N LEU A 64 9.97 -15.73 -2.33
CA LEU A 64 9.36 -15.55 -1.01
C LEU A 64 8.43 -16.71 -0.64
N GLU A 65 8.23 -17.67 -1.55
CA GLU A 65 7.32 -18.81 -1.40
C GLU A 65 5.95 -18.40 -0.82
N PRO A 66 5.24 -17.42 -1.43
CA PRO A 66 3.95 -16.97 -0.96
C PRO A 66 2.89 -18.07 -1.16
N GLU A 67 2.01 -18.18 -0.18
CA GLU A 67 0.93 -19.18 -0.11
C GLU A 67 -0.43 -18.55 -0.49
N LEU A 68 -0.57 -17.22 -0.31
CA LEU A 68 -1.83 -16.51 -0.53
C LEU A 68 -1.60 -15.03 -0.92
N VAL A 69 -2.49 -14.48 -1.74
CA VAL A 69 -2.62 -13.04 -1.96
C VAL A 69 -3.83 -12.49 -1.19
N ILE A 70 -3.65 -11.51 -0.31
CA ILE A 70 -4.75 -10.84 0.41
C ILE A 70 -4.86 -9.42 -0.13
N CYS A 71 -6.08 -8.91 -0.35
CA CYS A 71 -6.26 -7.59 -0.96
C CYS A 71 -7.44 -6.80 -0.40
N SER A 72 -7.34 -5.48 -0.52
CA SER A 72 -8.45 -4.56 -0.30
C SER A 72 -9.62 -4.81 -1.28
N PRO A 73 -10.88 -4.56 -0.86
CA PRO A 73 -12.07 -4.74 -1.70
C PRO A 73 -12.15 -3.76 -2.89
N MET A 74 -11.29 -2.74 -2.96
CA MET A 74 -11.31 -1.77 -4.06
C MET A 74 -10.91 -2.43 -5.39
N THR A 75 -11.58 -2.07 -6.49
CA THR A 75 -11.32 -2.61 -7.84
C THR A 75 -9.85 -2.56 -8.21
N ARG A 76 -9.15 -1.45 -7.98
CA ARG A 76 -7.72 -1.32 -8.35
C ARG A 76 -6.80 -2.30 -7.60
N THR A 77 -7.08 -2.57 -6.32
CA THR A 77 -6.34 -3.56 -5.52
C THR A 77 -6.73 -4.98 -5.90
N LEU A 78 -8.02 -5.21 -6.13
CA LEU A 78 -8.55 -6.51 -6.54
C LEU A 78 -7.99 -6.96 -7.89
N GLU A 79 -7.96 -6.09 -8.89
CA GLU A 79 -7.41 -6.40 -10.21
C GLU A 79 -5.89 -6.62 -10.16
N THR A 80 -5.17 -5.83 -9.35
CA THR A 80 -3.73 -6.06 -9.09
C THR A 80 -3.51 -7.43 -8.43
N ALA A 81 -4.32 -7.78 -7.42
CA ALA A 81 -4.22 -9.04 -6.70
C ALA A 81 -4.54 -10.25 -7.59
N LYS A 82 -5.60 -10.18 -8.39
CA LYS A 82 -5.96 -11.21 -9.38
C LYS A 82 -4.82 -11.46 -10.36
N PHE A 83 -4.20 -10.39 -10.87
CA PHE A 83 -3.08 -10.51 -11.79
C PHE A 83 -1.89 -11.23 -11.14
N ILE A 84 -1.49 -10.80 -9.93
CA ILE A 84 -0.38 -11.41 -9.20
C ILE A 84 -0.68 -12.88 -8.86
N ALA A 85 -1.89 -13.16 -8.36
CA ALA A 85 -2.32 -14.50 -8.00
C ALA A 85 -2.28 -15.44 -9.21
N LYS A 86 -2.76 -14.98 -10.38
CA LYS A 86 -2.69 -15.73 -11.64
C LYS A 86 -1.25 -16.04 -12.07
N GLU A 87 -0.35 -15.06 -12.03
CA GLU A 87 1.05 -15.22 -12.46
C GLU A 87 1.88 -16.12 -11.52
N LEU A 88 1.44 -16.26 -10.27
CA LEU A 88 2.05 -17.13 -9.26
C LEU A 88 1.34 -18.48 -9.09
N GLY A 89 0.16 -18.67 -9.69
CA GLY A 89 -0.66 -19.86 -9.49
C GLY A 89 -1.24 -19.97 -8.07
N LEU A 90 -1.57 -18.84 -7.44
CA LEU A 90 -2.10 -18.74 -6.08
C LEU A 90 -3.58 -18.36 -6.07
N GLU A 91 -4.22 -18.60 -4.94
CA GLU A 91 -5.53 -18.01 -4.63
C GLU A 91 -5.37 -16.56 -4.13
N TYR A 92 -6.49 -15.82 -4.15
CA TYR A 92 -6.56 -14.51 -3.51
C TYR A 92 -7.79 -14.39 -2.60
N GLN A 93 -7.66 -13.62 -1.53
CA GLN A 93 -8.70 -13.32 -0.57
C GLN A 93 -8.91 -11.80 -0.45
N ILE A 94 -10.17 -11.39 -0.28
CA ILE A 94 -10.53 -10.00 0.00
C ILE A 94 -10.59 -9.80 1.52
N ASP A 95 -9.97 -8.73 2.02
CA ASP A 95 -10.05 -8.28 3.40
C ASP A 95 -10.44 -6.80 3.47
N ASN A 96 -11.60 -6.52 4.06
CA ASN A 96 -12.13 -5.16 4.19
C ASN A 96 -11.27 -4.27 5.09
N SER A 97 -10.48 -4.85 6.00
CA SER A 97 -9.56 -4.07 6.84
C SER A 97 -8.32 -3.56 6.08
N LEU A 98 -8.14 -3.97 4.82
CA LEU A 98 -7.13 -3.44 3.91
C LEU A 98 -7.62 -2.25 3.06
N GLN A 99 -8.87 -1.82 3.21
CA GLN A 99 -9.45 -0.71 2.45
C GLN A 99 -8.71 0.61 2.73
N GLU A 100 -8.58 1.46 1.70
CA GLU A 100 -7.93 2.76 1.87
C GLU A 100 -8.67 3.62 2.90
N ILE A 101 -7.92 4.53 3.51
CA ILE A 101 -8.44 5.56 4.38
C ILE A 101 -9.57 6.34 3.68
N HIS A 102 -10.69 6.47 4.38
CA HIS A 102 -11.78 7.33 3.95
C HIS A 102 -11.62 8.72 4.57
N PHE A 103 -11.67 9.76 3.74
CA PHE A 103 -11.55 11.15 4.18
C PHE A 103 -12.86 11.90 3.93
N GLU A 104 -13.48 12.40 4.99
CA GLU A 104 -14.77 13.11 4.92
C GLU A 104 -14.59 14.61 4.61
N ASP A 105 -13.71 15.28 5.34
CA ASP A 105 -13.44 16.71 5.24
C ASP A 105 -12.33 16.99 4.21
N LEU A 106 -12.74 17.46 3.04
CA LEU A 106 -11.87 17.76 1.92
C LEU A 106 -12.12 19.19 1.45
N PRO A 107 -11.50 20.20 2.10
CA PRO A 107 -11.75 21.60 1.79
C PRO A 107 -11.10 22.00 0.46
N LYS A 108 -11.87 22.70 -0.39
CA LYS A 108 -11.40 23.18 -1.70
C LYS A 108 -10.16 24.07 -1.60
N SER A 109 -10.01 24.81 -0.50
CA SER A 109 -8.84 25.64 -0.23
C SER A 109 -7.52 24.85 -0.21
N LYS A 110 -7.55 23.55 0.12
CA LYS A 110 -6.38 22.67 0.06
C LYS A 110 -6.05 22.18 -1.35
N TYR A 111 -6.89 22.48 -2.34
CA TYR A 111 -6.65 22.17 -3.75
C TYR A 111 -6.38 23.43 -4.60
N GLU A 112 -6.54 24.64 -4.08
CA GLU A 112 -6.44 25.88 -4.89
C GLU A 112 -5.13 26.01 -5.69
N ASN A 113 -4.03 25.45 -5.19
CA ASN A 113 -2.74 25.42 -5.86
C ASN A 113 -2.38 24.04 -6.44
N GLY A 114 -3.38 23.23 -6.72
CA GLY A 114 -3.26 21.89 -7.31
C GLY A 114 -3.26 20.74 -6.30
N PRO A 115 -3.11 19.50 -6.81
CA PRO A 115 -3.30 18.27 -6.03
C PRO A 115 -2.26 18.05 -4.95
N LYS A 116 -1.06 18.63 -5.07
CA LYS A 116 0.01 18.47 -4.07
C LYS A 116 -0.40 18.93 -2.67
N GLN A 117 -1.03 20.10 -2.55
CA GLN A 117 -1.49 20.62 -1.25
C GLN A 117 -2.60 19.74 -0.64
N MET A 118 -3.43 19.14 -1.49
CA MET A 118 -4.44 18.19 -1.05
C MET A 118 -3.77 16.91 -0.55
N ILE A 119 -2.75 16.39 -1.25
CA ILE A 119 -1.99 15.21 -0.82
C ILE A 119 -1.31 15.44 0.53
N ASP A 120 -0.68 16.60 0.73
CA ASP A 120 -0.05 16.96 2.00
C ASP A 120 -1.09 17.01 3.14
N TYR A 121 -2.25 17.61 2.88
CA TYR A 121 -3.38 17.63 3.82
C TYR A 121 -3.91 16.24 4.16
N LEU A 122 -4.10 15.37 3.15
CA LEU A 122 -4.53 13.98 3.35
C LEU A 122 -3.49 13.19 4.16
N PHE A 123 -2.21 13.45 3.92
CA PHE A 123 -1.15 12.84 4.71
C PHE A 123 -1.26 13.24 6.18
N GLU A 124 -1.39 14.53 6.49
CA GLU A 124 -1.60 15.00 7.86
C GLU A 124 -2.83 14.36 8.52
N LYS A 125 -3.95 14.28 7.80
CA LYS A 125 -5.18 13.64 8.29
C LYS A 125 -5.00 12.13 8.50
N SER A 126 -4.23 11.46 7.64
CA SER A 126 -3.97 10.02 7.78
C SER A 126 -3.26 9.67 9.07
N LEU A 127 -2.47 10.59 9.65
CA LEU A 127 -1.78 10.38 10.93
C LEU A 127 -2.75 10.26 12.11
N LEU A 128 -3.98 10.79 11.97
CA LEU A 128 -5.01 10.71 12.99
C LEU A 128 -5.78 9.39 12.96
N HIS A 129 -5.57 8.57 11.93
CA HIS A 129 -6.26 7.30 11.81
C HIS A 129 -5.65 6.24 12.71
N LYS A 130 -6.53 5.57 13.46
CA LYS A 130 -6.17 4.53 14.45
C LYS A 130 -6.44 3.12 13.96
N ASN A 131 -7.18 2.98 12.86
CA ASN A 131 -7.46 1.67 12.29
C ASN A 131 -6.28 1.23 11.44
N THR A 132 -5.69 0.10 11.82
CA THR A 132 -4.65 -0.57 11.07
C THR A 132 -5.08 -2.00 10.80
N PHE A 133 -4.52 -2.58 9.74
CA PHE A 133 -4.59 -4.02 9.50
C PHE A 133 -3.64 -4.73 10.47
N ASP A 134 -4.16 -5.70 11.22
CA ASP A 134 -3.37 -6.46 12.19
C ASP A 134 -2.59 -7.57 11.49
N CYS A 135 -1.38 -7.25 11.00
CA CYS A 135 -0.47 -8.20 10.38
C CYS A 135 -0.12 -9.41 11.25
N LYS A 136 -0.34 -9.38 12.57
CA LYS A 136 -0.08 -10.53 13.45
C LYS A 136 -1.11 -11.65 13.28
N LYS A 137 -2.29 -11.33 12.73
CA LYS A 137 -3.34 -12.32 12.44
C LYS A 137 -3.11 -13.06 11.13
N VAL A 138 -2.19 -12.57 10.30
CA VAL A 138 -1.82 -13.20 9.05
C VAL A 138 -0.95 -14.41 9.33
N GLN A 139 -1.38 -15.56 8.84
CA GLN A 139 -0.62 -16.81 8.89
C GLN A 139 0.06 -17.05 7.55
N GLY A 140 1.22 -17.71 7.60
CA GLY A 140 1.93 -18.11 6.40
C GLY A 140 2.70 -16.99 5.71
N ASN A 141 3.20 -17.31 4.51
CA ASN A 141 3.85 -16.33 3.65
C ASN A 141 2.82 -15.70 2.72
N VAL A 142 2.58 -14.39 2.79
CA VAL A 142 1.50 -13.77 2.01
C VAL A 142 1.93 -12.52 1.27
N ILE A 143 1.24 -12.25 0.17
CA ILE A 143 1.30 -10.99 -0.54
C ILE A 143 0.08 -10.16 -0.13
N ILE A 144 0.27 -8.97 0.40
CA ILE A 144 -0.80 -8.05 0.81
C ILE A 144 -0.88 -6.92 -0.21
N VAL A 145 -1.98 -6.80 -0.94
CA VAL A 145 -2.22 -5.74 -1.93
C VAL A 145 -3.15 -4.67 -1.36
N THR A 146 -2.63 -3.47 -1.14
CA THR A 146 -3.38 -2.36 -0.53
C THR A 146 -2.90 -0.99 -1.05
N HIS A 147 -3.03 0.06 -0.26
CA HIS A 147 -2.94 1.45 -0.66
C HIS A 147 -1.89 2.23 0.13
N SER A 148 -1.48 3.38 -0.39
CA SER A 148 -0.30 4.10 0.09
C SER A 148 -0.44 4.62 1.51
N PHE A 149 -1.60 5.15 1.91
CA PHE A 149 -1.76 5.66 3.26
C PHE A 149 -1.87 4.53 4.27
N LEU A 150 -2.70 3.52 4.00
CA LEU A 150 -2.81 2.36 4.88
C LEU A 150 -1.49 1.62 5.07
N MET A 151 -0.70 1.40 4.00
CA MET A 151 0.62 0.76 4.11
C MET A 151 1.53 1.46 5.13
N ARG A 152 1.53 2.80 5.13
CA ARG A 152 2.33 3.58 6.08
C ARG A 152 1.88 3.35 7.52
N LEU A 153 0.57 3.29 7.76
CA LEU A 153 0.02 2.99 9.09
C LEU A 153 0.40 1.58 9.56
N ILE A 154 0.32 0.59 8.67
CA ILE A 154 0.73 -0.79 8.95
C ILE A 154 2.23 -0.84 9.31
N TYR A 155 3.08 -0.22 8.50
CA TYR A 155 4.52 -0.19 8.78
C TYR A 155 4.85 0.55 10.08
N ALA A 156 4.19 1.67 10.36
CA ALA A 156 4.37 2.40 11.62
C ALA A 156 4.06 1.52 12.84
N ASP A 157 2.94 0.80 12.82
CA ASP A 157 2.56 -0.17 13.87
C ASP A 157 3.57 -1.32 13.98
N LEU A 158 3.92 -1.96 12.86
CA LEU A 158 4.90 -3.06 12.81
C LEU A 158 6.29 -2.64 13.33
N PHE A 159 6.70 -1.42 13.07
CA PHE A 159 8.00 -0.91 13.49
C PHE A 159 7.98 -0.30 14.89
N ASN A 160 6.78 -0.11 15.46
CA ASN A 160 6.53 0.64 16.67
C ASN A 160 7.17 2.03 16.61
N VAL A 161 6.89 2.77 15.52
CA VAL A 161 7.38 4.13 15.28
C VAL A 161 6.23 5.07 14.95
N ASP A 162 6.45 6.36 15.15
CA ASP A 162 5.49 7.38 14.72
C ASP A 162 5.46 7.46 13.19
N VAL A 163 4.26 7.42 12.61
CA VAL A 163 4.05 7.49 11.15
C VAL A 163 4.64 8.76 10.52
N SER A 164 4.72 9.88 11.24
CA SER A 164 5.34 11.13 10.77
C SER A 164 6.86 11.00 10.57
N THR A 165 7.49 10.09 11.32
CA THR A 165 8.93 9.79 11.26
C THR A 165 9.27 8.59 10.37
N LEU A 166 8.25 7.88 9.89
CA LEU A 166 8.42 6.64 9.14
C LEU A 166 9.28 6.82 7.88
N LYS A 167 9.17 7.97 7.21
CA LYS A 167 9.99 8.32 6.03
C LYS A 167 11.49 8.33 6.31
N ASP A 168 11.89 8.50 7.57
CA ASP A 168 13.27 8.56 8.02
C ASP A 168 13.76 7.20 8.54
N ASP A 169 12.85 6.27 8.82
CA ASP A 169 13.16 4.92 9.32
C ASP A 169 13.87 4.06 8.26
N LEU A 170 15.05 3.54 8.60
CA LEU A 170 15.88 2.74 7.70
C LEU A 170 15.22 1.40 7.34
N ARG A 171 14.46 0.79 8.27
CA ARG A 171 13.68 -0.43 8.00
C ARG A 171 12.60 -0.10 7.00
N PHE A 172 11.84 0.98 7.20
CA PHE A 172 10.85 1.42 6.23
C PHE A 172 11.47 1.64 4.85
N LYS A 173 12.61 2.35 4.73
CA LYS A 173 13.32 2.50 3.45
C LYS A 173 13.76 1.17 2.83
N THR A 174 14.09 0.18 3.65
CA THR A 174 14.51 -1.16 3.20
C THR A 174 13.32 -2.01 2.74
N TYR A 175 12.21 -2.00 3.49
CA TYR A 175 11.00 -2.77 3.18
C TYR A 175 10.12 -2.08 2.11
N LEU A 176 10.16 -0.75 2.02
CA LEU A 176 9.52 0.05 0.97
C LEU A 176 10.22 -0.08 -0.39
N ALA A 177 11.44 -0.63 -0.44
CA ALA A 177 12.14 -0.93 -1.70
C ALA A 177 11.50 -2.06 -2.52
N GLY A 178 10.35 -2.57 -2.07
CA GLY A 178 9.56 -3.62 -2.71
C GLY A 178 8.80 -3.19 -3.96
N PHE A 179 8.04 -2.09 -4.00
CA PHE A 179 7.27 -1.68 -5.20
C PHE A 179 6.96 -0.17 -5.21
N ALA A 180 7.01 0.41 -6.41
CA ALA A 180 7.21 1.83 -6.73
C ALA A 180 6.30 2.85 -6.03
N LEU A 181 6.93 3.89 -5.50
CA LEU A 181 6.34 5.20 -5.30
C LEU A 181 6.29 5.93 -6.66
N GLY A 182 5.17 5.83 -7.37
CA GLY A 182 4.70 6.89 -8.27
C GLY A 182 5.10 6.84 -9.75
N ASP A 183 6.22 6.24 -10.16
CA ASP A 183 6.71 6.35 -11.55
C ASP A 183 6.97 5.01 -12.26
N GLY A 184 6.53 3.88 -11.69
CA GLY A 184 6.69 2.56 -12.31
C GLY A 184 8.15 2.08 -12.41
N LYS A 185 9.11 2.71 -11.72
CA LYS A 185 10.49 2.25 -11.69
C LYS A 185 10.73 1.26 -10.56
N GLY A 186 10.79 -0.02 -10.94
CA GLY A 186 11.75 -1.03 -10.47
C GLY A 186 11.82 -1.41 -8.99
N VAL A 187 11.54 -2.68 -8.72
CA VAL A 187 11.84 -3.40 -7.47
C VAL A 187 13.35 -3.45 -7.24
N PHE A 188 13.83 -3.00 -6.07
CA PHE A 188 15.20 -3.28 -5.60
C PHE A 188 15.15 -3.97 -4.25
N LEU A 189 14.93 -5.28 -4.27
CA LEU A 189 15.30 -6.10 -3.12
C LEU A 189 16.83 -6.17 -3.08
N ARG A 190 17.47 -5.30 -2.29
CA ARG A 190 18.86 -5.53 -1.90
C ARG A 190 18.91 -6.82 -1.09
N LYS A 191 19.40 -7.90 -1.68
CA LYS A 191 20.06 -8.97 -0.93
C LYS A 191 21.17 -8.32 -0.10
N LYS A 192 21.18 -8.58 1.21
CA LYS A 192 22.45 -8.74 1.90
C LYS A 192 22.81 -10.21 1.87
#